data_AF-Q3LIE5-F1
#
_entry.id   AF-Q3LIE5-F1
#
_cell.length_a   1.000
_cell.length_b   1.000
_cell.length_c   1.000
_cell.angle_alpha   90.00
_cell.angle_beta   90.00
_cell.angle_gamma   90.00
#
_symmetry.space_group_name_H-M   'P 1'
#
loop_
_entity.id
_entity.type
_entity.pdbx_description
1 polymer ?
#
loop_
_entity_poly.entity_id
_entity_poly.type
_entity_poly.pdbx_seq_one_letter_code
_entity_poly.pdbx_strand_id
1 'polypeptide(L)'
;MDDKPNPEALSDSSERLFSFGVIADVQFADLEDGFNFQGTRRRYYRHSLLHLQGAIEDWNNESSMPCCVLQLGDIIDGYNAQYNASKKSLELVMDMFKRLKVPVHHTWGNHEFYNFSREYLTHSKLNTKFLEDQIVHHPETMPSEDYYAYHFVPFPKFRFILLDAYDLSVLGVDQSSPKYEQCMKILREHNPNTELNSPQGLSEPQFVQFNGGFSQEQLNWLNEVLTFSDTNQEKVVIVSHLPIYPDASDNVCLAWNYRDALAVIWSHECVVCFFAGHTHDGGYSEDPFGVYHVNLEGVIETAPDSQAFGTVHVYPDKMMLKGRGRVPDRIMNYKKERAFHC
;
A
#
# COMPACT_ATOMS: atom_id res chain seq x y z
N MET A 1 37.25 39.92 8.18
CA MET A 1 35.85 39.84 7.70
C MET A 1 35.65 38.38 7.42
N ASP A 2 34.80 37.73 8.22
CA ASP A 2 34.61 36.29 8.15
C ASP A 2 33.81 35.95 6.90
N ASP A 3 34.52 35.62 5.82
CA ASP A 3 33.96 34.97 4.65
C ASP A 3 33.57 33.55 5.05
N LYS A 4 32.41 33.40 5.70
CA LYS A 4 31.77 32.10 5.80
C LYS A 4 31.41 31.66 4.37
N PRO A 5 31.86 30.48 3.92
CA PRO A 5 31.49 29.99 2.60
C PRO A 5 29.98 29.88 2.53
N ASN A 6 29.42 30.51 1.51
CA ASN A 6 28.03 30.33 1.09
C ASN A 6 27.81 28.82 0.90
N PRO A 7 26.87 28.16 1.62
CA PRO A 7 26.60 26.76 1.40
C PRO A 7 26.21 26.63 -0.06
N GLU A 8 27.09 25.97 -0.80
CA GLU A 8 26.93 25.68 -2.20
C GLU A 8 25.51 25.23 -2.40
N ALA A 9 24.79 26.05 -3.17
CA ALA A 9 23.63 25.68 -3.93
C ALA A 9 23.77 24.20 -4.28
N LEU A 10 23.10 23.35 -3.50
CA LEU A 10 22.78 21.99 -3.88
C LEU A 10 22.19 22.15 -5.26
N SER A 11 22.98 21.79 -6.27
CA SER A 11 22.59 21.79 -7.66
C SER A 11 21.59 20.66 -7.80
N ASP A 12 20.40 20.88 -7.24
CA ASP A 12 19.30 19.95 -7.11
C ASP A 12 18.50 19.90 -8.42
N SER A 13 19.13 20.28 -9.53
CA SER A 13 18.51 20.38 -10.85
C SER A 13 18.49 19.03 -11.56
N SER A 14 18.29 17.93 -10.83
CA SER A 14 17.97 16.67 -11.48
C SER A 14 16.54 16.80 -12.04
N GLU A 15 16.40 16.58 -13.34
CA GLU A 15 15.09 16.61 -13.99
C GLU A 15 14.23 15.48 -13.41
N ARG A 16 12.97 15.80 -13.06
CA ARG A 16 12.02 14.80 -12.58
C ARG A 16 11.81 13.74 -13.66
N LEU A 17 11.94 12.47 -13.30
CA LEU A 17 11.79 11.33 -14.20
C LEU A 17 10.31 11.06 -14.50
N PHE A 18 9.51 10.89 -13.46
CA PHE A 18 8.07 10.67 -13.53
C PHE A 18 7.42 11.01 -12.19
N SER A 19 6.10 10.81 -12.09
CA SER A 19 5.38 10.88 -10.82
C SER A 19 4.23 9.88 -10.78
N PHE A 20 3.77 9.52 -9.59
CA PHE A 20 2.60 8.67 -9.39
C PHE A 20 1.75 9.21 -8.22
N GLY A 21 0.44 9.00 -8.25
CA GLY A 21 -0.44 9.37 -7.15
C GLY A 21 -0.54 8.26 -6.10
N VAL A 22 -0.83 8.62 -4.85
CA VAL A 22 -1.07 7.68 -3.74
C VAL A 22 -2.31 8.09 -2.95
N ILE A 23 -3.15 7.12 -2.60
CA ILE A 23 -4.37 7.29 -1.79
C ILE A 23 -4.71 5.98 -1.09
N ALA A 24 -5.26 6.05 0.12
CA ALA A 24 -5.58 4.89 0.94
C ALA A 24 -6.91 5.06 1.69
N ASP A 25 -7.54 3.94 2.03
CA ASP A 25 -8.66 3.86 2.97
C ASP A 25 -9.79 4.86 2.65
N VAL A 26 -10.25 4.85 1.40
CA VAL A 26 -11.45 5.61 0.99
C VAL A 26 -12.65 5.14 1.80
N GLN A 27 -12.79 3.83 1.99
CA GLN A 27 -13.84 3.16 2.76
C GLN A 27 -15.22 3.81 2.52
N PHE A 28 -15.60 4.00 1.25
CA PHE A 28 -16.89 4.59 0.93
C PHE A 28 -18.04 3.69 1.40
N ALA A 29 -19.04 4.29 2.03
CA ALA A 29 -20.36 3.70 2.21
C ALA A 29 -21.41 4.82 2.17
N ASP A 30 -22.62 4.50 1.70
CA ASP A 30 -23.74 5.46 1.65
C ASP A 30 -24.40 5.62 3.04
N LEU A 31 -23.59 5.96 4.05
CA LEU A 31 -23.96 6.05 5.46
C LEU A 31 -23.69 7.44 6.02
N GLU A 32 -24.41 7.78 7.09
CA GLU A 32 -24.07 8.95 7.91
C GLU A 32 -22.68 8.78 8.52
N ASP A 33 -22.05 9.89 8.87
CA ASP A 33 -20.80 9.88 9.61
C ASP A 33 -20.90 9.01 10.86
N GLY A 34 -19.83 8.29 11.16
CA GLY A 34 -19.74 7.41 12.32
C GLY A 34 -18.42 7.58 13.05
N PHE A 35 -18.01 6.54 13.76
CA PHE A 35 -16.74 6.49 14.44
C PHE A 35 -16.04 5.16 14.14
N ASN A 36 -14.72 5.13 14.33
CA ASN A 36 -13.96 3.88 14.37
C ASN A 36 -14.47 2.97 15.50
N PHE A 37 -14.01 1.72 15.51
CA PHE A 37 -14.44 0.70 16.48
C PHE A 37 -14.31 1.15 17.95
N GLN A 38 -13.28 1.95 18.28
CA GLN A 38 -13.03 2.46 19.63
C GLN A 38 -13.86 3.70 19.99
N GLY A 39 -14.59 4.30 19.05
CA GLY A 39 -15.36 5.53 19.27
C GLY A 39 -14.51 6.80 19.40
N THR A 40 -13.23 6.75 19.01
CA THR A 40 -12.23 7.81 19.24
C THR A 40 -11.93 8.65 18.00
N ARG A 41 -12.23 8.14 16.81
CA ARG A 41 -11.98 8.81 15.52
C ARG A 41 -13.26 8.87 14.73
N ARG A 42 -13.60 10.04 14.17
CA ARG A 42 -14.78 10.21 13.32
C ARG A 42 -14.50 9.69 11.91
N ARG A 43 -15.47 9.00 11.32
CA ARG A 43 -15.42 8.45 9.96
C ARG A 43 -16.47 9.10 9.08
N TYR A 44 -16.10 9.53 7.88
CA TYR A 44 -16.93 10.32 6.97
C TYR A 44 -17.28 9.52 5.70
N TYR A 45 -18.15 8.50 5.86
CA TYR A 45 -18.38 7.47 4.84
C TYR A 45 -18.86 7.99 3.48
N ARG A 46 -19.88 8.86 3.44
CA ARG A 46 -20.34 9.43 2.16
C ARG A 46 -19.36 10.45 1.60
N HIS A 47 -18.75 11.23 2.48
CA HIS A 47 -17.86 12.31 2.08
C HIS A 47 -16.54 11.79 1.51
N SER A 48 -16.12 10.56 1.84
CA SER A 48 -14.92 9.96 1.27
C SER A 48 -14.96 9.84 -0.26
N LEU A 49 -16.14 9.67 -0.87
CA LEU A 49 -16.30 9.72 -2.33
C LEU A 49 -16.03 11.12 -2.90
N LEU A 50 -16.38 12.18 -2.15
CA LEU A 50 -16.07 13.56 -2.52
C LEU A 50 -14.58 13.88 -2.34
N HIS A 51 -13.94 13.30 -1.32
CA HIS A 51 -12.47 13.37 -1.19
C HIS A 51 -11.79 12.70 -2.38
N LEU A 52 -12.22 11.49 -2.75
CA LEU A 52 -11.71 10.81 -3.94
C LEU A 52 -11.92 11.63 -5.21
N GLN A 53 -13.10 12.24 -5.37
CA GLN A 53 -13.36 13.14 -6.49
C GLN A 53 -12.35 14.31 -6.51
N GLY A 54 -12.11 14.96 -5.37
CA GLY A 54 -11.11 16.03 -5.25
C GLY A 54 -9.70 15.60 -5.61
N ALA A 55 -9.27 14.41 -5.17
CA ALA A 55 -7.97 13.83 -5.53
C ALA A 55 -7.83 13.60 -7.04
N ILE A 56 -8.86 13.02 -7.67
CA ILE A 56 -8.88 12.77 -9.12
C ILE A 56 -8.86 14.07 -9.91
N GLU A 57 -9.62 15.07 -9.48
CA GLU A 57 -9.63 16.39 -10.11
C GLU A 57 -8.26 17.08 -9.99
N ASP A 58 -7.61 17.00 -8.82
CA ASP A 58 -6.27 17.55 -8.62
C ASP A 58 -5.24 16.87 -9.54
N TRP A 59 -5.15 15.53 -9.54
CA TRP A 59 -4.23 14.78 -10.40
C TRP A 59 -4.46 15.01 -11.90
N ASN A 60 -5.72 15.07 -12.33
CA ASN A 60 -6.08 15.32 -13.73
C ASN A 60 -5.73 16.74 -14.21
N ASN A 61 -5.51 17.68 -13.28
CA ASN A 61 -5.19 19.08 -13.53
C ASN A 61 -3.73 19.44 -13.19
N GLU A 62 -2.92 18.50 -12.69
CA GLU A 62 -1.49 18.73 -12.51
C GLU A 62 -0.80 19.03 -13.84
N SER A 63 0.12 20.00 -13.85
CA SER A 63 0.88 20.41 -15.06
C SER A 63 1.61 19.26 -15.73
N SER A 64 1.97 18.24 -14.96
CA SER A 64 2.43 16.95 -15.45
C SER A 64 1.72 15.89 -14.64
N MET A 65 0.77 15.24 -15.28
CA MET A 65 -0.04 14.19 -14.68
C MET A 65 0.83 13.03 -14.19
N PRO A 66 0.50 12.40 -13.04
CA PRO A 66 1.14 11.16 -12.63
C PRO A 66 0.98 10.07 -13.70
N CYS A 67 1.93 9.15 -13.86
CA CYS A 67 1.85 8.05 -14.83
C CYS A 67 0.80 6.99 -14.43
N CYS A 68 0.55 6.85 -13.13
CA CYS A 68 -0.45 5.97 -12.55
C CYS A 68 -0.83 6.46 -11.14
N VAL A 69 -1.85 5.85 -10.56
CA VAL A 69 -2.21 6.03 -9.14
C VAL A 69 -2.15 4.68 -8.43
N LEU A 70 -1.56 4.67 -7.24
CA LEU A 70 -1.58 3.53 -6.31
C LEU A 70 -2.72 3.76 -5.32
N GLN A 71 -3.73 2.89 -5.36
CA GLN A 71 -4.80 2.87 -4.36
C GLN A 71 -4.52 1.74 -3.38
N LEU A 72 -4.21 2.11 -2.14
CA LEU A 72 -3.59 1.24 -1.13
C LEU A 72 -4.62 0.46 -0.30
N GLY A 73 -5.71 0.02 -0.93
CA GLY A 73 -6.72 -0.87 -0.34
C GLY A 73 -7.80 -0.12 0.44
N ASP A 74 -8.79 -0.88 0.89
CA ASP A 74 -9.94 -0.40 1.63
C ASP A 74 -10.74 0.69 0.88
N ILE A 75 -11.15 0.35 -0.35
CA ILE A 75 -11.84 1.25 -1.28
C ILE A 75 -13.30 1.51 -0.88
N ILE A 76 -13.96 0.50 -0.30
CA ILE A 76 -15.32 0.59 0.23
C ILE A 76 -15.36 0.05 1.66
N ASP A 77 -16.26 0.55 2.50
CA ASP A 77 -16.32 0.11 3.90
C ASP A 77 -16.96 -1.28 4.07
N GLY A 78 -16.54 -2.04 5.09
CA GLY A 78 -17.11 -3.34 5.46
C GLY A 78 -18.59 -3.28 5.83
N TYR A 79 -19.10 -2.14 6.29
CA TYR A 79 -20.53 -1.95 6.55
C TYR A 79 -21.40 -2.11 5.31
N ASN A 80 -20.87 -1.90 4.11
CA ASN A 80 -21.66 -2.14 2.90
C ASN A 80 -22.17 -3.60 2.83
N ALA A 81 -21.43 -4.57 3.35
CA ALA A 81 -21.88 -5.97 3.42
C ALA A 81 -23.12 -6.13 4.30
N GLN A 82 -23.15 -5.43 5.44
CA GLN A 82 -24.28 -5.46 6.39
C GLN A 82 -25.57 -4.87 5.78
N TYR A 83 -25.42 -3.89 4.89
CA TYR A 83 -26.54 -3.23 4.20
C TYR A 83 -26.80 -3.80 2.79
N ASN A 84 -26.16 -4.91 2.41
CA ASN A 84 -26.24 -5.50 1.06
C ASN A 84 -25.99 -4.48 -0.07
N ALA A 85 -25.05 -3.56 0.17
CA ALA A 85 -24.72 -2.43 -0.70
C ALA A 85 -23.36 -2.59 -1.41
N SER A 86 -22.57 -3.62 -1.09
CA SER A 86 -21.17 -3.78 -1.51
C SER A 86 -20.96 -3.57 -3.02
N LYS A 87 -21.73 -4.26 -3.87
CA LYS A 87 -21.60 -4.13 -5.33
C LYS A 87 -21.91 -2.73 -5.83
N LYS A 88 -22.99 -2.12 -5.32
CA LYS A 88 -23.40 -0.77 -5.69
C LYS A 88 -22.37 0.26 -5.25
N SER A 89 -21.85 0.13 -4.03
CA SER A 89 -20.82 1.01 -3.49
C SER A 89 -19.52 0.88 -4.28
N LEU A 90 -19.11 -0.35 -4.62
CA LEU A 90 -17.95 -0.57 -5.47
C LEU A 90 -18.15 0.05 -6.86
N GLU A 91 -19.32 -0.13 -7.48
CA GLU A 91 -19.63 0.48 -8.78
C GLU A 91 -19.51 2.01 -8.74
N LEU A 92 -20.04 2.66 -7.71
CA LEU A 92 -19.95 4.12 -7.55
C LEU A 92 -18.49 4.60 -7.44
N VAL A 93 -17.68 3.93 -6.63
CA VAL A 93 -16.26 4.30 -6.47
C VAL A 93 -15.47 4.01 -7.74
N MET A 94 -15.71 2.88 -8.40
CA MET A 94 -15.04 2.56 -9.67
C MET A 94 -15.46 3.52 -10.79
N ASP A 95 -16.73 3.96 -10.82
CA ASP A 95 -17.19 4.98 -11.77
C ASP A 95 -16.54 6.35 -11.51
N MET A 96 -16.18 6.63 -10.26
CA MET A 96 -15.37 7.80 -9.93
C MET A 96 -13.93 7.64 -10.46
N PHE A 97 -13.28 6.49 -10.21
CA PHE A 97 -11.93 6.20 -10.74
C PHE A 97 -11.84 6.21 -12.26
N LYS A 98 -12.91 5.84 -12.99
CA LYS A 98 -12.96 5.97 -14.47
C LYS A 98 -12.75 7.40 -14.98
N ARG A 99 -12.93 8.42 -14.13
CA ARG A 99 -12.69 9.82 -14.49
C ARG A 99 -11.21 10.18 -14.45
N LEU A 100 -10.39 9.37 -13.79
CA LEU A 100 -8.95 9.53 -13.80
C LEU A 100 -8.39 9.15 -15.18
N LYS A 101 -7.52 9.99 -15.72
CA LYS A 101 -6.98 9.82 -17.08
C LYS A 101 -5.79 8.84 -17.16
N VAL A 102 -5.41 8.23 -16.04
CA VAL A 102 -4.25 7.35 -15.90
C VAL A 102 -4.62 6.05 -15.20
N PRO A 103 -3.88 4.95 -15.43
CA PRO A 103 -4.17 3.68 -14.80
C PRO A 103 -4.09 3.77 -13.27
N VAL A 104 -4.89 2.93 -12.60
CA VAL A 104 -4.89 2.77 -11.15
C VAL A 104 -4.49 1.33 -10.84
N HIS A 105 -3.55 1.17 -9.91
CA HIS A 105 -3.18 -0.12 -9.33
C HIS A 105 -3.88 -0.24 -7.98
N HIS A 106 -4.76 -1.24 -7.86
CA HIS A 106 -5.57 -1.45 -6.67
C HIS A 106 -4.94 -2.56 -5.82
N THR A 107 -4.52 -2.25 -4.59
CA THR A 107 -4.28 -3.29 -3.57
C THR A 107 -5.62 -3.68 -2.93
N TRP A 108 -5.65 -4.84 -2.28
CA TRP A 108 -6.83 -5.30 -1.54
C TRP A 108 -6.51 -5.28 -0.04
N GLY A 109 -7.37 -4.63 0.72
CA GLY A 109 -7.39 -4.56 2.17
C GLY A 109 -8.45 -5.44 2.81
N ASN A 110 -8.54 -5.41 4.13
CA ASN A 110 -9.53 -6.20 4.87
C ASN A 110 -10.96 -5.77 4.52
N HIS A 111 -11.22 -4.52 4.18
CA HIS A 111 -12.57 -4.07 3.86
C HIS A 111 -13.04 -4.59 2.49
N GLU A 112 -12.14 -4.85 1.53
CA GLU A 112 -12.52 -5.61 0.33
C GLU A 112 -13.01 -7.01 0.73
N PHE A 113 -12.29 -7.68 1.63
CA PHE A 113 -12.62 -9.05 2.07
C PHE A 113 -13.76 -9.15 3.09
N TYR A 114 -14.15 -8.04 3.74
CA TYR A 114 -15.41 -7.95 4.47
C TYR A 114 -16.61 -7.96 3.52
N ASN A 115 -16.43 -7.48 2.30
CA ASN A 115 -17.48 -7.31 1.32
C ASN A 115 -17.55 -8.45 0.28
N PHE A 116 -16.40 -9.03 -0.05
CA PHE A 116 -16.27 -9.92 -1.20
C PHE A 116 -15.38 -11.12 -0.87
N SER A 117 -15.70 -12.26 -1.49
CA SER A 117 -14.75 -13.38 -1.53
C SER A 117 -13.57 -13.03 -2.42
N ARG A 118 -12.43 -13.71 -2.20
CA ARG A 118 -11.28 -13.63 -3.09
C ARG A 118 -11.66 -13.95 -4.54
N GLU A 119 -12.46 -14.99 -4.74
CA GLU A 119 -12.99 -15.37 -6.07
C GLU A 119 -13.74 -14.23 -6.76
N TYR A 120 -14.56 -13.47 -6.01
CA TYR A 120 -15.23 -12.31 -6.58
C TYR A 120 -14.24 -11.21 -6.97
N LEU A 121 -13.26 -10.91 -6.12
CA LEU A 121 -12.27 -9.86 -6.37
C LEU A 121 -11.41 -10.18 -7.59
N THR A 122 -10.99 -11.44 -7.77
CA THR A 122 -10.27 -11.92 -8.96
C THR A 122 -11.02 -11.63 -10.26
N HIS A 123 -12.35 -11.68 -10.25
CA HIS A 123 -13.19 -11.40 -11.42
C HIS A 123 -13.73 -9.96 -11.47
N SER A 124 -13.31 -9.11 -10.53
CA SER A 124 -13.80 -7.74 -10.40
C SER A 124 -12.90 -6.71 -11.10
N LYS A 125 -13.37 -5.46 -11.17
CA LYS A 125 -12.57 -4.33 -11.65
C LYS A 125 -11.41 -3.95 -10.72
N LEU A 126 -11.35 -4.52 -9.50
CA LEU A 126 -10.23 -4.34 -8.59
C LEU A 126 -9.06 -5.29 -8.91
N ASN A 127 -9.26 -6.30 -9.76
CA ASN A 127 -8.15 -7.09 -10.28
C ASN A 127 -7.46 -6.28 -11.38
N THR A 128 -6.32 -5.67 -11.02
CA THR A 128 -5.49 -4.89 -11.93
C THR A 128 -4.24 -5.64 -12.38
N LYS A 129 -4.19 -6.97 -12.19
CA LYS A 129 -3.07 -7.82 -12.62
C LYS A 129 -2.84 -7.76 -14.13
N PHE A 130 -3.85 -7.41 -14.93
CA PHE A 130 -3.67 -7.16 -16.37
C PHE A 130 -2.74 -5.97 -16.70
N LEU A 131 -2.38 -5.14 -15.72
CA LEU A 131 -1.37 -4.08 -15.83
C LEU A 131 0.05 -4.57 -15.51
N GLU A 132 0.24 -5.85 -15.21
CA GLU A 132 1.55 -6.43 -14.92
C GLU A 132 2.48 -6.37 -16.15
N ASP A 133 3.77 -6.21 -15.88
CA ASP A 133 4.80 -6.47 -16.87
C ASP A 133 5.37 -7.86 -16.68
N GLN A 134 5.87 -8.46 -17.76
CA GLN A 134 6.58 -9.73 -17.72
C GLN A 134 8.06 -9.54 -18.03
N ILE A 135 8.91 -10.26 -17.29
CA ILE A 135 10.34 -10.29 -17.57
C ILE A 135 10.60 -11.49 -18.48
N VAL A 136 11.05 -11.20 -19.71
CA VAL A 136 11.36 -12.24 -20.70
C VAL A 136 12.49 -13.13 -20.16
N HIS A 137 12.32 -14.45 -20.27
CA HIS A 137 13.28 -15.48 -19.83
C HIS A 137 13.50 -15.60 -18.31
N HIS A 138 12.63 -15.02 -17.49
CA HIS A 138 12.66 -15.14 -16.03
C HIS A 138 11.31 -15.66 -15.47
N PRO A 139 10.94 -16.93 -15.74
CA PRO A 139 9.64 -17.48 -15.32
C PRO A 139 9.45 -17.50 -13.79
N GLU A 140 10.53 -17.51 -13.01
CA GLU A 140 10.52 -17.42 -11.55
C GLU A 140 9.96 -16.08 -11.02
N THR A 141 9.95 -15.05 -11.86
CA THR A 141 9.34 -13.74 -11.56
C THR A 141 7.85 -13.68 -11.88
N MET A 142 7.25 -14.78 -12.37
CA MET A 142 5.81 -14.85 -12.60
C MET A 142 5.07 -15.20 -11.30
N PRO A 143 4.13 -14.35 -10.85
CA PRO A 143 3.38 -14.60 -9.64
C PRO A 143 2.42 -15.78 -9.85
N SER A 144 2.25 -16.58 -8.79
CA SER A 144 1.22 -17.61 -8.75
C SER A 144 -0.19 -17.02 -8.91
N GLU A 145 -1.14 -17.84 -9.33
CA GLU A 145 -2.56 -17.48 -9.32
C GLU A 145 -3.18 -17.62 -7.92
N ASP A 146 -2.45 -18.18 -6.96
CA ASP A 146 -2.91 -18.41 -5.58
C ASP A 146 -2.92 -17.15 -4.70
N TYR A 147 -2.30 -16.07 -5.16
CA TYR A 147 -2.29 -14.75 -4.51
C TYR A 147 -2.39 -13.62 -5.55
N TYR A 148 -2.88 -12.45 -5.11
CA TYR A 148 -3.02 -11.27 -5.96
C TYR A 148 -1.83 -10.34 -5.81
N ALA A 149 -0.71 -10.73 -6.42
CA ALA A 149 0.52 -9.93 -6.47
C ALA A 149 1.03 -9.85 -7.90
N TYR A 150 1.70 -8.76 -8.24
CA TYR A 150 2.33 -8.56 -9.55
C TYR A 150 3.35 -7.42 -9.50
N HIS A 151 4.15 -7.28 -10.57
CA HIS A 151 5.06 -6.15 -10.71
C HIS A 151 4.88 -5.44 -12.06
N PHE A 152 5.28 -4.18 -12.14
CA PHE A 152 5.27 -3.38 -13.37
C PHE A 152 6.39 -2.34 -13.38
N VAL A 153 6.67 -1.76 -14.54
CA VAL A 153 7.80 -0.86 -14.81
C VAL A 153 7.24 0.48 -15.32
N PRO A 154 6.94 1.46 -14.45
CA PRO A 154 6.42 2.75 -14.89
C PRO A 154 7.46 3.62 -15.61
N PHE A 155 8.74 3.35 -15.40
CA PHE A 155 9.86 4.09 -15.99
C PHE A 155 11.11 3.19 -16.07
N PRO A 156 11.99 3.37 -17.07
CA PRO A 156 13.23 2.58 -17.14
C PRO A 156 14.01 2.57 -15.81
N LYS A 157 14.42 1.37 -15.37
CA LYS A 157 15.12 1.14 -14.08
C LYS A 157 14.30 1.40 -12.82
N PHE A 158 12.98 1.56 -12.93
CA PHE A 158 12.08 1.59 -11.79
C PHE A 158 11.06 0.47 -11.89
N ARG A 159 10.99 -0.37 -10.86
CA ARG A 159 10.01 -1.47 -10.77
C ARG A 159 9.12 -1.26 -9.57
N PHE A 160 7.84 -1.49 -9.75
CA PHE A 160 6.84 -1.42 -8.70
C PHE A 160 6.33 -2.82 -8.47
N ILE A 161 6.20 -3.21 -7.20
CA ILE A 161 5.72 -4.54 -6.81
C ILE A 161 4.50 -4.35 -5.91
N LEU A 162 3.37 -4.90 -6.33
CA LEU A 162 2.15 -4.96 -5.52
C LEU A 162 2.09 -6.31 -4.81
N LEU A 163 1.95 -6.28 -3.49
CA LEU A 163 1.86 -7.48 -2.64
C LEU A 163 0.43 -7.73 -2.15
N ASP A 164 0.08 -9.01 -2.03
CA ASP A 164 -1.14 -9.48 -1.40
C ASP A 164 -0.91 -9.69 0.09
N ALA A 165 -1.19 -8.66 0.88
CA ALA A 165 -1.07 -8.70 2.33
C ALA A 165 -2.10 -9.60 3.04
N TYR A 166 -3.06 -10.16 2.29
CA TYR A 166 -4.08 -11.08 2.78
C TYR A 166 -3.97 -12.46 2.12
N ASP A 167 -2.84 -12.76 1.50
CA ASP A 167 -2.52 -14.10 1.00
C ASP A 167 -2.66 -15.11 2.14
N LEU A 168 -2.03 -14.85 3.28
CA LEU A 168 -2.39 -15.49 4.55
C LEU A 168 -3.42 -14.64 5.26
N SER A 169 -4.67 -15.08 5.30
CA SER A 169 -5.71 -14.47 6.12
C SER A 169 -6.87 -15.45 6.33
N VAL A 170 -7.73 -15.12 7.30
CA VAL A 170 -9.03 -15.78 7.48
C VAL A 170 -10.16 -15.02 6.77
N LEU A 171 -9.88 -13.83 6.22
CA LEU A 171 -10.84 -13.00 5.50
C LEU A 171 -10.87 -13.36 4.00
N GLY A 172 -12.06 -13.39 3.40
CA GLY A 172 -12.22 -13.65 1.97
C GLY A 172 -11.88 -15.07 1.49
N VAL A 173 -11.37 -15.93 2.38
CA VAL A 173 -11.01 -17.33 2.13
C VAL A 173 -12.20 -18.24 2.44
N ASP A 174 -12.41 -19.27 1.62
CA ASP A 174 -13.40 -20.31 1.89
C ASP A 174 -13.09 -21.04 3.21
N GLN A 175 -14.04 -21.01 4.15
CA GLN A 175 -13.89 -21.60 5.48
C GLN A 175 -13.73 -23.12 5.47
N SER A 176 -14.08 -23.78 4.37
CA SER A 176 -13.87 -25.22 4.18
C SER A 176 -12.49 -25.57 3.58
N SER A 177 -11.68 -24.57 3.23
CA SER A 177 -10.40 -24.79 2.58
C SER A 177 -9.27 -25.09 3.59
N PRO A 178 -8.25 -25.87 3.19
CA PRO A 178 -7.04 -26.08 4.00
C PRO A 178 -6.31 -24.77 4.34
N LYS A 179 -6.35 -23.78 3.44
CA LYS A 179 -5.72 -22.47 3.65
C LYS A 179 -6.37 -21.71 4.80
N TYR A 180 -7.70 -21.74 4.91
CA TYR A 180 -8.42 -21.14 6.03
C TYR A 180 -8.06 -21.83 7.35
N GLU A 181 -8.04 -23.17 7.39
CA GLU A 181 -7.68 -23.91 8.60
C GLU A 181 -6.25 -23.59 9.07
N GLN A 182 -5.30 -23.51 8.14
CA GLN A 182 -3.92 -23.10 8.43
C GLN A 182 -3.86 -21.67 8.98
N CYS A 183 -4.51 -20.71 8.34
CA CYS A 183 -4.49 -19.31 8.78
C CYS A 183 -5.20 -19.14 10.14
N MET A 184 -6.31 -19.84 10.35
CA MET A 184 -7.03 -19.84 11.63
C MET A 184 -6.17 -20.45 12.75
N LYS A 185 -5.40 -21.52 12.45
CA LYS A 185 -4.45 -22.10 13.40
C LYS A 185 -3.37 -21.10 13.79
N ILE A 186 -2.71 -20.47 12.81
CA ILE A 186 -1.69 -19.42 13.05
C ILE A 186 -2.28 -18.30 13.91
N LEU A 187 -3.45 -17.78 13.54
CA LEU A 187 -4.11 -16.71 14.27
C LEU A 187 -4.43 -17.12 15.71
N ARG A 188 -4.98 -18.32 15.94
CA ARG A 188 -5.33 -18.82 17.28
C ARG A 188 -4.13 -19.16 18.15
N GLU A 189 -3.00 -19.53 17.56
CA GLU A 189 -1.75 -19.75 18.29
C GLU A 189 -1.20 -18.46 18.90
N HIS A 190 -1.36 -17.33 18.21
CA HIS A 190 -0.87 -16.01 18.66
C HIS A 190 -1.96 -15.20 19.39
N ASN A 191 -3.24 -15.44 19.09
CA ASN A 191 -4.38 -14.72 19.62
C ASN A 191 -5.42 -15.65 20.27
N PRO A 192 -5.34 -15.84 21.60
CA PRO A 192 -6.27 -16.68 22.34
C PRO A 192 -7.59 -15.97 22.66
N ASN A 193 -7.79 -14.70 22.24
CA ASN A 193 -9.00 -13.95 22.57
C ASN A 193 -10.24 -14.53 21.86
N THR A 194 -11.40 -14.47 22.52
CA THR A 194 -12.67 -14.85 21.89
C THR A 194 -13.00 -13.95 20.71
N GLU A 195 -12.86 -12.63 20.91
CA GLU A 195 -12.90 -11.62 19.85
C GLU A 195 -11.52 -11.52 19.18
N LEU A 196 -11.40 -12.09 17.98
CA LEU A 196 -10.12 -12.18 17.26
C LEU A 196 -9.63 -10.84 16.72
N ASN A 197 -10.46 -9.79 16.70
CA ASN A 197 -10.02 -8.44 16.39
C ASN A 197 -9.45 -7.69 17.60
N SER A 198 -9.51 -8.28 18.81
CA SER A 198 -8.94 -7.67 20.00
C SER A 198 -7.45 -7.96 20.11
N PRO A 199 -6.57 -6.94 20.12
CA PRO A 199 -5.14 -7.10 20.38
C PRO A 199 -4.80 -7.12 21.88
N GLN A 200 -5.81 -7.01 22.75
CA GLN A 200 -5.59 -6.87 24.19
C GLN A 200 -4.87 -8.10 24.75
N GLY A 201 -3.73 -7.86 25.39
CA GLY A 201 -2.95 -8.91 26.08
C GLY A 201 -2.06 -9.76 25.17
N LEU A 202 -2.00 -9.47 23.86
CA LEU A 202 -1.13 -10.20 22.94
C LEU A 202 0.31 -9.71 23.07
N SER A 203 1.28 -10.64 23.02
CA SER A 203 2.71 -10.30 22.89
C SER A 203 3.05 -9.76 21.50
N GLU A 204 2.30 -10.20 20.50
CA GLU A 204 2.41 -9.79 19.11
C GLU A 204 1.04 -9.24 18.67
N PRO A 205 0.78 -7.94 18.91
CA PRO A 205 -0.55 -7.34 18.79
C PRO A 205 -1.10 -7.36 17.37
N GLN A 206 -0.24 -7.58 16.36
CA GLN A 206 -0.63 -7.62 14.97
C GLN A 206 -1.38 -8.89 14.57
N PHE A 207 -1.38 -9.95 15.38
CA PHE A 207 -2.13 -11.18 15.11
C PHE A 207 -3.62 -11.02 15.44
N VAL A 208 -4.28 -10.14 14.70
CA VAL A 208 -5.73 -9.88 14.77
C VAL A 208 -6.40 -10.23 13.45
N GLN A 209 -7.69 -10.56 13.51
CA GLN A 209 -8.45 -11.04 12.35
C GLN A 209 -8.53 -10.03 11.20
N PHE A 210 -8.48 -8.73 11.48
CA PHE A 210 -8.48 -7.68 10.45
C PHE A 210 -7.15 -7.54 9.70
N ASN A 211 -6.11 -8.27 10.09
CA ASN A 211 -4.84 -8.31 9.37
C ASN A 211 -4.72 -9.61 8.53
N GLY A 212 -3.54 -9.79 7.96
CA GLY A 212 -3.10 -10.95 7.21
C GLY A 212 -1.59 -10.98 7.12
N GLY A 213 -1.04 -11.80 6.23
CA GLY A 213 0.38 -11.89 5.95
C GLY A 213 0.65 -12.47 4.58
N PHE A 214 1.92 -12.81 4.35
CA PHE A 214 2.44 -13.25 3.07
C PHE A 214 2.78 -14.74 3.14
N SER A 215 2.34 -15.56 2.17
CA SER A 215 2.77 -16.95 2.12
C SER A 215 4.26 -17.05 1.79
N GLN A 216 4.87 -18.18 2.12
CA GLN A 216 6.26 -18.44 1.71
C GLN A 216 6.42 -18.42 0.19
N GLU A 217 5.40 -18.83 -0.56
CA GLU A 217 5.41 -18.79 -2.02
C GLU A 217 5.49 -17.34 -2.55
N GLN A 218 4.68 -16.44 -1.99
CA GLN A 218 4.74 -15.01 -2.34
C GLN A 218 6.07 -14.37 -1.93
N LEU A 219 6.62 -14.73 -0.77
CA LEU A 219 7.93 -14.22 -0.31
C LEU A 219 9.08 -14.73 -1.18
N ASN A 220 9.02 -15.99 -1.63
CA ASN A 220 10.00 -16.53 -2.59
C ASN A 220 9.89 -15.81 -3.93
N TRP A 221 8.68 -15.60 -4.45
CA TRP A 221 8.47 -14.81 -5.66
C TRP A 221 9.00 -13.38 -5.53
N LEU A 222 8.73 -12.70 -4.40
CA LEU A 222 9.28 -11.38 -4.12
C LEU A 222 10.82 -11.39 -4.17
N ASN A 223 11.47 -12.38 -3.54
CA ASN A 223 12.92 -12.55 -3.58
C ASN A 223 13.46 -12.68 -5.01
N GLU A 224 12.79 -13.44 -5.89
CA GLU A 224 13.22 -13.59 -7.29
C GLU A 224 13.09 -12.27 -8.08
N VAL A 225 12.00 -11.53 -7.89
CA VAL A 225 11.80 -10.22 -8.54
C VAL A 225 12.83 -9.20 -8.05
N LEU A 226 13.15 -9.20 -6.76
CA LEU A 226 14.17 -8.31 -6.19
C LEU A 226 15.60 -8.73 -6.60
N THR A 227 15.88 -10.02 -6.70
CA THR A 227 17.16 -10.54 -7.23
C THR A 227 17.39 -10.08 -8.67
N PHE A 228 16.35 -10.17 -9.51
CA PHE A 228 16.39 -9.62 -10.86
C PHE A 228 16.65 -8.11 -10.83
N SER A 229 15.95 -7.38 -9.97
CA SER A 229 16.03 -5.92 -9.86
C SER A 229 17.42 -5.45 -9.41
N ASP A 230 18.03 -6.11 -8.42
CA ASP A 230 19.41 -5.87 -7.99
C ASP A 230 20.40 -6.08 -9.15
N THR A 231 20.30 -7.24 -9.83
CA THR A 231 21.17 -7.59 -10.96
C THR A 231 21.09 -6.54 -12.08
N ASN A 232 19.90 -5.96 -12.27
CA ASN A 232 19.64 -4.97 -13.30
C ASN A 232 19.75 -3.52 -12.79
N GLN A 233 20.19 -3.30 -11.55
CA GLN A 233 20.35 -1.97 -10.94
C GLN A 233 19.06 -1.13 -11.01
N GLU A 234 17.92 -1.77 -10.78
CA GLU A 234 16.63 -1.11 -10.71
C GLU A 234 16.40 -0.55 -9.30
N LYS A 235 15.55 0.46 -9.19
CA LYS A 235 14.99 0.93 -7.92
C LYS A 235 13.59 0.37 -7.78
N VAL A 236 13.30 -0.23 -6.64
CA VAL A 236 12.03 -0.91 -6.37
C VAL A 236 11.19 -0.13 -5.38
N VAL A 237 9.93 0.12 -5.74
CA VAL A 237 8.88 0.57 -4.84
C VAL A 237 7.93 -0.59 -4.59
N ILE A 238 7.72 -0.95 -3.33
CA ILE A 238 6.77 -1.99 -2.94
C ILE A 238 5.48 -1.33 -2.45
N VAL A 239 4.35 -1.94 -2.76
CA VAL A 239 3.00 -1.45 -2.49
C VAL A 239 2.22 -2.57 -1.82
N SER A 240 1.60 -2.27 -0.69
CA SER A 240 0.80 -3.21 0.10
C SER A 240 -0.40 -2.49 0.70
N HIS A 241 -1.38 -3.23 1.22
CA HIS A 241 -2.34 -2.63 2.14
C HIS A 241 -1.78 -2.60 3.57
N LEU A 242 -1.24 -3.73 4.05
CA LEU A 242 -0.67 -3.81 5.40
C LEU A 242 0.76 -3.28 5.45
N PRO A 243 1.09 -2.44 6.45
CA PRO A 243 2.47 -2.04 6.72
C PRO A 243 3.30 -3.20 7.27
N ILE A 244 4.61 -3.08 7.11
CA ILE A 244 5.57 -4.09 7.59
C ILE A 244 6.65 -3.54 8.51
N TYR A 245 6.71 -2.23 8.75
CA TYR A 245 7.75 -1.64 9.58
C TYR A 245 7.21 -1.00 10.86
N PRO A 246 7.60 -1.49 12.05
CA PRO A 246 7.05 -1.03 13.33
C PRO A 246 7.16 0.47 13.57
N ASP A 247 8.30 1.10 13.26
CA ASP A 247 8.49 2.52 13.54
C ASP A 247 7.73 3.45 12.57
N ALA A 248 7.10 2.90 11.53
CA ALA A 248 6.26 3.63 10.59
C ALA A 248 4.76 3.34 10.78
N SER A 249 4.36 2.55 11.79
CA SER A 249 2.98 2.06 11.93
C SER A 249 2.55 1.97 13.39
N ASP A 250 1.25 1.88 13.65
CA ASP A 250 0.80 1.23 14.90
C ASP A 250 1.19 -0.26 14.81
N ASN A 251 1.75 -0.80 15.89
CA ASN A 251 2.14 -2.21 15.98
C ASN A 251 0.95 -3.15 15.72
N VAL A 252 -0.28 -2.74 16.02
CA VAL A 252 -1.47 -3.57 15.74
C VAL A 252 -1.76 -3.72 14.25
N CYS A 253 -1.31 -2.79 13.40
CA CYS A 253 -1.64 -2.77 11.97
C CYS A 253 -0.64 -3.55 11.10
N LEU A 254 0.44 -4.08 11.66
CA LEU A 254 1.47 -4.77 10.87
C LEU A 254 0.95 -6.08 10.26
N ALA A 255 1.51 -6.49 9.13
CA ALA A 255 1.32 -7.85 8.61
C ALA A 255 1.77 -8.90 9.65
N TRP A 256 1.07 -10.01 9.77
CA TRP A 256 1.33 -11.08 10.75
C TRP A 256 2.81 -11.50 10.77
N ASN A 257 3.35 -11.79 9.60
CA ASN A 257 4.74 -12.18 9.40
C ASN A 257 5.58 -11.05 8.76
N TYR A 258 5.36 -9.80 9.18
CA TYR A 258 6.12 -8.64 8.67
C TYR A 258 7.64 -8.82 8.76
N ARG A 259 8.14 -9.56 9.77
CA ARG A 259 9.56 -9.84 9.95
C ARG A 259 10.14 -10.66 8.80
N ASP A 260 9.37 -11.61 8.26
CA ASP A 260 9.80 -12.43 7.13
C ASP A 260 9.85 -11.59 5.85
N ALA A 261 8.87 -10.70 5.65
CA ALA A 261 8.87 -9.74 4.53
C ALA A 261 10.05 -8.76 4.61
N LEU A 262 10.32 -8.20 5.80
CA LEU A 262 11.50 -7.36 6.03
C LEU A 262 12.81 -8.12 5.80
N ALA A 263 12.90 -9.38 6.21
CA ALA A 263 14.10 -10.19 5.99
C ALA A 263 14.41 -10.39 4.50
N VAL A 264 13.38 -10.62 3.67
CA VAL A 264 13.53 -10.64 2.20
C VAL A 264 13.99 -9.28 1.72
N ILE A 265 13.27 -8.19 2.05
CA ILE A 265 13.59 -6.84 1.58
C ILE A 265 15.01 -6.40 1.97
N TRP A 266 15.44 -6.66 3.20
CA TRP A 266 16.77 -6.30 3.71
C TRP A 266 17.90 -7.15 3.13
N SER A 267 17.58 -8.22 2.42
CA SER A 267 18.56 -9.01 1.65
C SER A 267 18.85 -8.42 0.27
N HIS A 268 18.17 -7.33 -0.11
CA HIS A 268 18.29 -6.67 -1.40
C HIS A 268 18.66 -5.18 -1.26
N GLU A 269 19.37 -4.64 -2.26
CA GLU A 269 19.78 -3.23 -2.28
C GLU A 269 18.82 -2.33 -3.08
N CYS A 270 18.05 -2.92 -4.00
CA CYS A 270 17.19 -2.20 -4.93
C CYS A 270 15.94 -1.55 -4.32
N VAL A 271 15.45 -2.03 -3.17
CA VAL A 271 14.22 -1.50 -2.57
C VAL A 271 14.49 -0.12 -1.97
N VAL A 272 13.74 0.89 -2.42
CA VAL A 272 13.89 2.28 -1.96
C VAL A 272 12.71 2.75 -1.13
N CYS A 273 11.52 2.17 -1.30
CA CYS A 273 10.34 2.56 -0.54
C CYS A 273 9.27 1.47 -0.50
N PHE A 274 8.50 1.45 0.58
CA PHE A 274 7.33 0.63 0.81
C PHE A 274 6.14 1.56 1.14
N PHE A 275 5.08 1.52 0.32
CA PHE A 275 3.84 2.27 0.56
C PHE A 275 2.73 1.34 1.07
N ALA A 276 2.02 1.77 2.11
CA ALA A 276 0.86 1.07 2.65
C ALA A 276 -0.27 2.01 3.09
N GLY A 277 -1.46 1.43 3.33
CA GLY A 277 -2.61 2.07 3.94
C GLY A 277 -2.83 1.54 5.35
N HIS A 278 -4.09 1.27 5.70
CA HIS A 278 -4.56 0.55 6.90
C HIS A 278 -4.36 1.30 8.23
N THR A 279 -3.18 1.88 8.46
CA THR A 279 -2.90 2.77 9.60
C THR A 279 -3.42 4.16 9.29
N HIS A 280 -4.68 4.45 9.64
CA HIS A 280 -5.37 5.69 9.26
C HIS A 280 -4.72 7.00 9.76
N ASP A 281 -3.90 6.94 10.81
CA ASP A 281 -3.11 8.08 11.29
C ASP A 281 -1.86 8.35 10.43
N GLY A 282 -1.59 7.48 9.45
CA GLY A 282 -0.40 7.50 8.62
C GLY A 282 0.86 7.10 9.39
N GLY A 283 2.01 7.23 8.73
CA GLY A 283 3.29 6.98 9.36
C GLY A 283 4.44 7.02 8.38
N TYR A 284 5.64 7.28 8.90
CA TYR A 284 6.82 7.50 8.09
C TYR A 284 8.08 7.15 8.87
N SER A 285 8.91 6.26 8.32
CA SER A 285 10.24 5.99 8.86
C SER A 285 11.19 5.49 7.79
N GLU A 286 12.48 5.69 7.99
CA GLU A 286 13.55 5.05 7.22
C GLU A 286 14.11 3.90 8.07
N ASP A 287 14.14 2.70 7.52
CA ASP A 287 14.70 1.56 8.24
C ASP A 287 16.25 1.55 8.19
N PRO A 288 16.93 0.69 9.00
CA PRO A 288 18.39 0.64 9.02
C PRO A 288 19.04 0.25 7.68
N PHE A 289 18.25 -0.30 6.76
CA PHE A 289 18.65 -0.66 5.41
C PHE A 289 18.15 0.38 4.41
N GLY A 290 17.90 1.63 4.82
CA GLY A 290 17.60 2.77 3.96
C GLY A 290 16.38 2.59 3.05
N VAL A 291 15.44 1.74 3.46
CA VAL A 291 14.11 1.66 2.82
C VAL A 291 13.19 2.62 3.56
N TYR A 292 12.52 3.49 2.82
CA TYR A 292 11.48 4.35 3.38
C TYR A 292 10.16 3.60 3.48
N HIS A 293 9.52 3.63 4.64
CA HIS A 293 8.18 3.07 4.86
C HIS A 293 7.21 4.22 5.03
N VAL A 294 6.19 4.28 4.16
CA VAL A 294 5.20 5.37 4.13
C VAL A 294 3.80 4.77 4.22
N ASN A 295 3.16 4.99 5.35
CA ASN A 295 1.76 4.65 5.55
C ASN A 295 0.92 5.89 5.29
N LEU A 296 -0.02 5.81 4.35
CA LEU A 296 -0.87 6.92 3.99
C LEU A 296 -2.01 7.10 4.98
N GLU A 297 -2.27 8.35 5.34
CA GLU A 297 -3.40 8.74 6.16
C GLU A 297 -4.72 8.36 5.48
N GLY A 298 -5.62 7.76 6.25
CA GLY A 298 -6.88 7.24 5.70
C GLY A 298 -7.84 8.35 5.33
N VAL A 299 -8.34 8.32 4.08
CA VAL A 299 -9.35 9.27 3.59
C VAL A 299 -10.60 9.25 4.47
N ILE A 300 -11.01 8.06 4.93
CA ILE A 300 -12.21 7.87 5.74
C ILE A 300 -12.24 8.68 7.04
N GLU A 301 -11.09 9.01 7.63
CA GLU A 301 -10.98 9.80 8.87
C GLU A 301 -10.63 11.28 8.59
N THR A 302 -10.76 11.73 7.35
CA THR A 302 -10.46 13.10 6.91
C THR A 302 -11.68 14.00 7.00
N ALA A 303 -11.54 15.15 7.65
CA ALA A 303 -12.61 16.13 7.77
C ALA A 303 -13.01 16.72 6.40
N PRO A 304 -14.29 17.08 6.19
CA PRO A 304 -14.80 17.55 4.90
C PRO A 304 -14.08 18.73 4.24
N ASP A 305 -13.42 19.57 5.05
CA ASP A 305 -12.67 20.77 4.63
C ASP A 305 -11.17 20.50 4.36
N SER A 306 -10.75 19.23 4.41
CA SER A 306 -9.37 18.78 4.18
C SER A 306 -9.28 17.75 3.03
N GLN A 307 -8.15 17.08 2.91
CA GLN A 307 -7.84 16.02 1.93
C GLN A 307 -6.89 14.99 2.54
N ALA A 308 -6.75 13.82 1.89
CA ALA A 308 -5.76 12.81 2.27
C ALA A 308 -5.32 11.99 1.04
N PHE A 309 -4.45 12.59 0.24
CA PHE A 309 -3.80 11.92 -0.90
C PHE A 309 -2.47 12.63 -1.19
N GLY A 310 -1.66 12.09 -2.09
CA GLY A 310 -0.44 12.77 -2.50
C GLY A 310 0.02 12.42 -3.91
N THR A 311 1.04 13.13 -4.36
CA THR A 311 1.76 12.84 -5.60
C THR A 311 3.23 12.67 -5.26
N VAL A 312 3.77 11.51 -5.60
CA VAL A 312 5.19 11.22 -5.44
C VAL A 312 5.90 11.62 -6.73
N HIS A 313 6.79 12.59 -6.65
CA HIS A 313 7.67 12.99 -7.74
C HIS A 313 8.99 12.24 -7.62
N VAL A 314 9.37 11.55 -8.68
CA VAL A 314 10.54 10.66 -8.72
C VAL A 314 11.66 11.35 -9.47
N TYR A 315 12.83 11.40 -8.84
CA TYR A 315 14.08 11.94 -9.37
C TYR A 315 15.13 10.83 -9.41
N PRO A 316 16.28 11.02 -10.07
CA PRO A 316 17.36 10.04 -10.07
C PRO A 316 17.89 9.67 -8.68
N ASP A 317 17.85 10.60 -7.73
CA ASP A 317 18.49 10.54 -6.41
C ASP A 317 17.51 10.53 -5.23
N LYS A 318 16.22 10.78 -5.46
CA LYS A 318 15.20 10.83 -4.40
C LYS A 318 13.78 10.66 -4.91
N MET A 319 12.87 10.41 -3.98
CA MET A 319 11.43 10.64 -4.17
C MET A 319 10.97 11.79 -3.28
N MET A 320 10.04 12.58 -3.79
CA MET A 320 9.38 13.64 -3.04
C MET A 320 7.87 13.40 -3.04
N LEU A 321 7.32 13.02 -1.89
CA LEU A 321 5.87 12.98 -1.70
C LEU A 321 5.38 14.41 -1.45
N LYS A 322 4.54 14.92 -2.34
CA LYS A 322 3.76 16.14 -2.15
C LYS A 322 2.36 15.76 -1.67
N GLY A 323 2.13 15.89 -0.39
CA GLY A 323 0.87 15.52 0.26
C GLY A 323 -0.18 16.62 0.20
N ARG A 324 -1.46 16.24 0.31
CA ARG A 324 -2.59 17.16 0.43
C ARG A 324 -3.34 16.86 1.72
N GLY A 325 -3.61 17.91 2.49
CA GLY A 325 -4.35 17.85 3.75
C GLY A 325 -3.60 17.07 4.83
N ARG A 326 -4.13 15.90 5.22
CA ARG A 326 -3.55 15.05 6.27
C ARG A 326 -2.23 14.41 5.86
N VAL A 327 -2.01 14.17 4.56
CA VAL A 327 -0.76 13.58 4.06
C VAL A 327 0.34 14.64 4.08
N PRO A 328 1.43 14.45 4.86
CA PRO A 328 2.52 15.41 4.92
C PRO A 328 3.48 15.26 3.74
N ASP A 329 4.17 16.35 3.40
CA ASP A 329 5.28 16.29 2.46
C ASP A 329 6.44 15.45 3.02
N ARG A 330 7.06 14.63 2.17
CA ARG A 330 8.22 13.79 2.51
C ARG A 330 9.29 13.86 1.43
N ILE A 331 10.54 13.76 1.85
CA ILE A 331 11.70 13.57 0.96
C ILE A 331 12.38 12.27 1.36
N MET A 332 12.51 11.37 0.40
CA MET A 332 13.06 10.03 0.55
C MET A 332 14.31 9.94 -0.33
N ASN A 333 15.49 10.14 0.26
CA ASN A 333 16.74 10.20 -0.50
C ASN A 333 17.29 8.79 -0.69
N TYR A 334 17.54 8.38 -1.92
CA TYR A 334 18.13 7.07 -2.16
C TYR A 334 19.51 7.00 -1.55
N LYS A 335 19.90 5.81 -1.10
CA LYS A 335 21.29 5.55 -0.71
C LYS A 335 22.20 5.92 -1.87
N LYS A 336 23.30 6.61 -1.55
CA LYS A 336 24.37 6.80 -2.52
C LYS A 336 24.93 5.42 -2.84
N GLU A 337 25.00 5.09 -4.13
CA GLU A 337 25.72 3.92 -4.60
C GLU A 337 27.12 3.95 -3.96
N ARG A 338 27.55 2.84 -3.37
CA ARG A 338 28.94 2.71 -2.94
C ARG A 338 29.77 2.86 -4.20
N ALA A 339 30.44 4.01 -4.34
CA ALA A 339 31.45 4.18 -5.38
C ALA A 339 32.43 3.02 -5.19
N PHE A 340 32.41 2.06 -6.13
CA PHE A 340 33.45 1.07 -6.21
C PHE A 340 34.74 1.85 -6.52
N HIS A 341 35.50 2.17 -5.48
CA HIS A 341 36.89 2.55 -5.61
C HIS A 341 37.61 1.30 -6.13
N CYS A 342 37.71 1.19 -7.46
CA CYS A 342 38.67 0.29 -8.10
C CYS A 342 40.10 0.70 -7.76
#